data_AF-A0AA42UD04-F1
#
_entry.id   AF-A0AA42UD04-F1
#
_cell.length_a   1.000
_cell.length_b   1.000
_cell.length_c   1.000
_cell.angle_alpha   90.00
_cell.angle_beta   90.00
_cell.angle_gamma   90.00
#
_symmetry.space_group_name_H-M   'P 1'
#
loop_
_entity.id
_entity.type
_entity.pdbx_description
1 polymer ?
#
loop_
_entity_poly.entity_id
_entity_poly.type
_entity_poly.pdbx_seq_one_letter_code
_entity_poly.pdbx_strand_id
1 'polypeptide(L)' 'MKIAEIQVHDVIWYDNFNGKEISASVTFYGPDDSTRIISVPVSLPHQLDLTIRQVEELAIATAKEKLKLIANSI' A
#
# COMPACT_ATOMS: atom_id res chain seq x y z
N MET A 1 11.23 1.80 14.95
CA MET A 1 9.77 2.00 15.15
C MET A 1 9.09 0.64 15.08
N LYS A 2 8.34 0.22 16.10
CA LYS A 2 7.61 -1.07 16.05
C LYS A 2 6.26 -0.82 15.38
N ILE A 3 6.02 -1.46 14.24
CA ILE A 3 4.72 -1.45 13.54
C ILE A 3 3.89 -2.56 14.18
N ALA A 4 2.70 -2.24 14.66
CA ALA A 4 1.78 -3.24 15.25
C ALA A 4 0.72 -3.68 14.25
N GLU A 5 0.20 -2.76 13.44
CA GLU A 5 -0.84 -3.04 12.47
C GLU A 5 -0.55 -2.38 11.10
N ILE A 6 -0.97 -3.05 10.03
CA ILE A 6 -0.94 -2.54 8.66
C ILE A 6 -2.33 -2.73 8.08
N GLN A 7 -2.93 -1.64 7.60
CA GLN A 7 -4.24 -1.67 6.96
C GLN A 7 -4.16 -1.13 5.53
N VAL A 8 -4.93 -1.74 4.64
CA VAL A 8 -5.09 -1.29 3.25
C VAL A 8 -6.45 -0.63 3.12
N HIS A 9 -6.47 0.58 2.57
CA HIS A 9 -7.68 1.38 2.36
C HIS A 9 -7.77 1.84 0.91
N ASP A 10 -8.96 2.29 0.53
CA ASP A 10 -9.23 2.99 -0.73
C ASP A 10 -8.74 2.23 -1.97
N VAL A 11 -8.97 0.91 -2.01
CA VAL A 11 -8.63 0.07 -3.17
C VAL A 11 -9.57 0.40 -4.33
N ILE A 12 -9.05 1.12 -5.32
CA ILE A 12 -9.81 1.65 -6.45
C ILE A 12 -9.19 1.14 -7.75
N TRP A 13 -10.02 0.57 -8.61
CA TRP A 13 -9.67 0.23 -9.99
C TRP A 13 -9.99 1.41 -10.90
N TYR A 14 -9.03 1.86 -11.70
CA TYR A 14 -9.23 2.94 -12.65
C TYR A 14 -8.47 2.69 -13.96
N ASP A 15 -8.99 3.27 -15.03
CA ASP A 15 -8.34 3.29 -16.34
C ASP A 15 -7.48 4.56 -16.44
N ASN A 16 -6.24 4.45 -16.89
CA ASN A 16 -5.33 5.56 -17.17
C ASN A 16 -4.78 5.46 -18.62
N PHE A 17 -3.98 6.44 -19.04
CA PHE A 17 -3.40 6.47 -20.39
C PHE A 17 -2.45 5.28 -20.71
N ASN A 18 -1.96 4.59 -19.68
CA ASN A 18 -1.05 3.45 -19.78
C ASN A 18 -1.76 2.09 -19.58
N GLY A 19 -3.09 2.07 -19.44
CA GLY A 19 -3.88 0.87 -19.22
C GLY A 19 -4.71 0.94 -17.94
N LYS A 20 -5.04 -0.22 -17.37
CA LYS A 20 -5.76 -0.30 -16.10
C LYS A 20 -4.76 -0.28 -14.94
N GLU A 21 -5.08 0.40 -13.85
CA GLU A 21 -4.29 0.41 -12.62
C GLU A 21 -5.18 0.23 -11.39
N ILE A 22 -4.54 -0.15 -10.28
CA ILE A 22 -5.15 -0.22 -8.96
C ILE A 22 -4.45 0.80 -8.08
N SER A 23 -5.21 1.73 -7.50
CA SER A 23 -4.73 2.62 -6.44
C SER A 23 -5.12 2.02 -5.11
N ALA A 24 -4.21 2.05 -4.15
CA ALA A 24 -4.52 1.73 -2.77
C ALA A 24 -3.70 2.63 -1.84
N SER A 25 -4.21 2.79 -0.63
CA SER A 25 -3.54 3.50 0.45
C SER A 25 -3.18 2.52 1.56
N VAL A 26 -1.89 2.37 1.86
CA VAL A 26 -1.45 1.48 2.95
C VAL A 26 -1.08 2.32 4.16
N THR A 27 -1.80 2.13 5.26
CA THR A 27 -1.57 2.83 6.52
C THR A 27 -0.87 1.90 7.51
N PHE A 28 0.20 2.41 8.13
CA PHE A 28 0.95 1.72 9.18
C PHE A 28 0.63 2.37 10.53
N TYR A 29 0.26 1.56 11.52
CA TYR A 29 -0.08 2.02 12.86
C TYR A 29 0.98 1.63 13.88
N GLY A 30 1.12 2.49 14.90
CA GLY A 30 1.96 2.29 16.06
C GLY A 30 1.40 1.25 17.03
N PRO A 31 2.15 0.94 18.09
CA PRO A 31 1.82 -0.12 19.06
C PRO A 31 0.55 0.10 19.88
N ASP A 32 -0.12 1.24 19.71
CA ASP A 32 -1.37 1.62 20.35
C ASP A 32 -2.58 1.55 19.40
N ASP A 33 -2.43 0.94 18.21
CA ASP A 33 -3.43 0.74 17.12
C ASP A 33 -4.21 1.99 16.67
N SER A 34 -3.89 3.15 17.24
CA SER A 34 -4.58 4.43 17.06
C SER A 34 -3.64 5.53 16.58
N THR A 35 -2.33 5.39 16.81
CA THR A 35 -1.35 6.31 16.25
C THR A 35 -1.03 5.92 14.80
N ARG A 36 -1.64 6.64 13.85
CA ARG A 36 -1.27 6.57 12.43
C ARG A 36 0.18 7.05 12.27
N ILE A 37 1.08 6.16 11.87
CA ILE A 37 2.49 6.50 11.66
C ILE A 37 2.66 7.18 10.31
N ILE A 38 2.24 6.49 9.26
CA ILE A 38 2.44 6.91 7.88
C ILE A 38 1.41 6.23 7.00
N SER A 39 1.04 6.91 5.91
CA SER A 39 0.19 6.37 4.88
C SER A 39 0.89 6.51 3.54
N VAL A 40 0.99 5.40 2.84
CA VAL A 40 1.78 5.27 1.63
C VAL A 40 0.83 5.00 0.48
N PRO A 41 0.67 5.96 -0.46
CA PRO A 41 -0.07 5.69 -1.68
C PRO A 41 0.72 4.72 -2.55
N VAL A 42 0.05 3.68 -3.03
CA VAL A 42 0.59 2.69 -3.95
C VAL A 42 -0.25 2.62 -5.21
N SER A 43 0.44 2.42 -6.33
CA SER A 43 -0.15 2.16 -7.63
C SER A 43 0.36 0.79 -8.05
N LEU A 44 -0.56 -0.11 -8.33
CA LEU A 44 -0.27 -1.46 -8.79
C LEU A 44 -0.74 -1.61 -10.24
N PRO A 45 0.02 -2.33 -11.09
CA PRO A 45 -0.46 -2.66 -12.42
C PRO A 45 -1.72 -3.52 -12.30
N HIS A 46 -2.72 -3.25 -13.13
CA HIS A 46 -3.90 -4.08 -13.14
C HIS A 46 -3.56 -5.46 -13.70
N GLN A 47 -3.80 -6.49 -12.89
CA GLN A 47 -3.76 -7.88 -13.31
C GLN A 47 -5.18 -8.44 -13.18
N LEU A 48 -5.72 -8.93 -14.29
CA LEU A 48 -7.12 -9.37 -14.43
C LEU A 48 -7.49 -10.55 -13.50
N ASP A 49 -6.49 -11.26 -12.98
CA ASP A 49 -6.68 -12.53 -12.24
C ASP A 49 -6.37 -12.45 -10.73
N LEU A 50 -6.17 -11.25 -10.18
CA LEU A 50 -5.89 -11.11 -8.75
C LEU A 50 -7.17 -11.03 -7.91
N THR A 51 -7.21 -11.82 -6.84
CA THR A 51 -8.19 -11.66 -5.77
C THR A 51 -7.90 -10.41 -4.94
N ILE A 52 -8.90 -9.87 -4.23
CA ILE A 52 -8.74 -8.71 -3.34
C ILE A 52 -7.60 -8.92 -2.33
N ARG A 53 -7.52 -10.12 -1.73
CA ARG A 53 -6.45 -10.47 -0.80
C ARG A 53 -5.06 -10.37 -1.43
N GLN A 54 -4.89 -10.82 -2.67
CA GLN A 54 -3.62 -10.72 -3.38
C GLN A 54 -3.27 -9.26 -3.71
N VAL A 55 -4.28 -8.44 -4.03
CA VAL A 55 -4.11 -6.99 -4.22
C VAL A 55 -3.63 -6.32 -2.93
N GLU A 56 -4.21 -6.67 -1.78
CA GLU A 56 -3.79 -6.17 -0.47
C GLU A 56 -2.35 -6.58 -0.13
N GLU A 57 -2.00 -7.85 -0.35
CA GLU A 57 -0.64 -8.37 -0.11
C GLU A 57 0.40 -7.66 -1.00
N LEU A 58 0.10 -7.44 -2.29
CA LEU A 58 0.94 -6.65 -3.19
C LEU A 58 1.06 -5.18 -2.72
N ALA A 59 -0.06 -4.55 -2.36
CA ALA A 59 -0.09 -3.17 -1.90
C ALA A 59 0.82 -2.98 -0.67
N ILE A 60 0.74 -3.89 0.31
CA ILE A 60 1.58 -3.87 1.51
C ILE A 60 3.05 -4.07 1.14
N ALA A 61 3.38 -4.99 0.24
CA ALA A 61 4.75 -5.23 -0.19
C ALA A 61 5.35 -3.98 -0.85
N THR A 62 4.64 -3.38 -1.81
CA THR A 62 5.05 -2.14 -2.49
C THR A 62 5.18 -0.98 -1.51
N ALA A 63 4.26 -0.82 -0.56
CA ALA A 63 4.33 0.22 0.45
C ALA A 63 5.57 0.07 1.36
N LYS A 64 5.90 -1.16 1.77
CA LYS A 64 7.12 -1.45 2.55
C LYS A 64 8.38 -1.13 1.77
N GLU A 65 8.43 -1.46 0.48
CA GLU A 65 9.59 -1.12 -0.38
C GLU A 65 9.76 0.39 -0.52
N LYS A 66 8.67 1.14 -0.78
CA LYS A 66 8.70 2.62 -0.81
C LYS A 66 9.23 3.19 0.50
N LEU A 67 8.77 2.68 1.65
CA LEU A 67 9.26 3.13 2.96
C LEU A 67 10.75 2.83 3.17
N LYS A 68 11.23 1.66 2.74
CA LYS A 68 12.67 1.32 2.79
C LYS A 68 13.49 2.29 1.94
N LEU A 69 13.02 2.63 0.75
CA LEU A 69 13.70 3.61 -0.13
C LEU A 69 13.76 4.99 0.52
N ILE A 70 12.67 5.45 1.13
CA ILE A 70 12.63 6.74 1.85
C ILE A 70 13.62 6.71 3.03
N ALA A 71 13.58 5.65 3.86
CA ALA A 71 14.44 5.52 5.03
C ALA A 71 15.93 5.45 4.68
N ASN A 72 16.27 4.83 3.55
CA ASN A 72 17.66 4.72 3.07
C ASN A 72 18.15 5.96 2.31
N SER A 73 17.26 6.91 2.02
CA SER A 73 17.59 8.18 1.34
C SER A 73 17.86 9.33 2.32
N ILE A 74 17.95 9.04 3.62
CA ILE A 74 18.24 9.95 4.74
C ILE A 74 19.58 9.52 5.36
#